data_AF-A0A821W0U2-F1
#
_entry.id   AF-A0A821W0U2-F1
#
_cell.length_a   1.000
_cell.length_b   1.000
_cell.length_c   1.000
_cell.angle_alpha   90.00
_cell.angle_beta   90.00
_cell.angle_gamma   90.00
#
_symmetry.space_group_name_H-M   'P 1'
#
loop_
_entity.id
_entity.type
_entity.pdbx_description
1 polymer ?
#
loop_
_entity_poly.entity_id
_entity_poly.type
_entity_poly.pdbx_seq_one_letter_code
_entity_poly.pdbx_strand_id
1 'polypeptide(L)'
;MEEKLKDTTIYTEVTDLTNKIKSALSNFTQKLFQQHKITQGQQKYLTSIDNIPTVRGQPKLHKIDKSMTIITSSRDTIISPISQLAFSLIKELRKLIKRNIINTKNFVEIISKIKLDSNDNLASLDISDMFNNIPVTRAIDIAIYRREQSTAFNNSLFTKSVVKQMIQTSLNNSFIRFNNKYYRQKSGLPMECECNNIYNGETKVGIWKRMK
;
A
#
# COMPACT_ATOMS: atom_id res chain seq x y z
N MET A 1 -14.48 9.70 -14.98
CA MET A 1 -14.31 8.49 -14.13
C MET A 1 -14.44 7.21 -14.93
N GLU A 2 -15.62 6.92 -15.48
CA GLU A 2 -15.89 5.63 -16.16
C GLU A 2 -14.87 5.28 -17.27
N GLU A 3 -14.50 6.25 -18.12
CA GLU A 3 -13.45 6.11 -19.14
C GLU A 3 -12.12 5.60 -18.56
N LYS A 4 -11.71 6.11 -17.39
CA LYS A 4 -10.47 5.68 -16.71
C LYS A 4 -10.59 4.29 -16.05
N LEU A 5 -11.80 3.81 -15.78
CA LEU A 5 -12.06 2.43 -15.32
C LEU A 5 -12.19 1.44 -16.51
N LYS A 6 -12.48 1.96 -17.71
CA LYS A 6 -12.45 1.22 -18.98
C LYS A 6 -11.02 1.06 -19.54
N ASP A 7 -10.02 1.68 -18.92
CA ASP A 7 -8.60 1.46 -19.25
C ASP A 7 -8.21 0.02 -18.90
N THR A 8 -8.21 -0.84 -19.91
CA THR A 8 -7.90 -2.27 -19.77
C THR A 8 -6.43 -2.54 -19.49
N THR A 9 -5.54 -1.54 -19.50
CA THR A 9 -4.16 -1.72 -19.04
C THR A 9 -4.08 -1.74 -17.51
N ILE A 10 -4.94 -0.96 -16.83
CA ILE A 10 -4.96 -0.81 -15.37
C ILE A 10 -6.04 -1.66 -14.72
N TYR A 11 -7.24 -1.73 -15.30
CA TYR A 11 -8.42 -2.37 -14.69
C TYR A 11 -8.98 -3.53 -15.52
N THR A 12 -9.74 -4.40 -14.85
CA THR A 12 -10.59 -5.43 -15.46
C THR A 12 -11.97 -5.33 -14.82
N GLU A 13 -13.04 -5.26 -15.61
CA GLU A 13 -14.40 -5.44 -15.09
C GLU A 13 -14.58 -6.89 -14.62
N VAL A 14 -15.17 -7.10 -13.45
CA VAL A 14 -15.31 -8.41 -12.80
C VAL A 14 -16.71 -8.58 -12.23
N THR A 15 -17.10 -9.81 -11.90
CA THR A 15 -18.27 -10.07 -11.06
C THR A 15 -18.04 -9.63 -9.63
N ASP A 16 -19.10 -9.57 -8.82
CA ASP A 16 -18.99 -9.26 -7.40
C ASP A 16 -18.12 -10.31 -6.67
N LEU A 17 -16.97 -9.89 -6.14
CA LEU A 17 -16.05 -10.74 -5.38
C LEU A 17 -16.27 -10.65 -3.86
N THR A 18 -17.22 -9.86 -3.38
CA THR A 18 -17.45 -9.58 -1.95
C THR A 18 -17.58 -10.86 -1.13
N ASN A 19 -18.45 -11.78 -1.54
CA ASN A 19 -18.65 -13.05 -0.84
C ASN A 19 -17.39 -13.94 -0.85
N LYS A 20 -16.63 -13.93 -1.96
CA LYS A 20 -15.36 -14.66 -2.06
C LYS A 20 -14.31 -14.10 -1.09
N ILE A 21 -14.24 -12.78 -0.93
CA ILE A 21 -13.36 -12.11 0.04
C ILE A 21 -13.82 -12.41 1.48
N LYS A 22 -15.13 -12.32 1.78
CA LYS A 22 -15.71 -12.68 3.09
C LYS A 22 -15.37 -14.11 3.48
N SER A 23 -15.63 -15.09 2.61
CA SER A 23 -15.32 -16.50 2.88
C SER A 23 -13.82 -16.73 3.05
N ALA A 24 -12.96 -16.10 2.24
CA ALA A 24 -11.51 -16.21 2.39
C ALA A 24 -11.01 -15.65 3.73
N LEU A 25 -11.52 -14.48 4.15
CA LEU A 25 -11.20 -13.87 5.44
C LEU A 25 -11.72 -14.72 6.61
N SER A 26 -12.98 -15.15 6.56
CA SER A 26 -13.59 -16.00 7.61
C SER A 26 -12.82 -17.32 7.79
N ASN A 27 -12.49 -18.00 6.69
CA ASN A 27 -11.66 -19.22 6.73
C ASN A 27 -10.25 -18.96 7.28
N PHE A 28 -9.67 -17.79 7.01
CA PHE A 28 -8.36 -17.41 7.54
C PHE A 28 -8.41 -17.08 9.03
N THR A 29 -9.37 -16.27 9.48
CA THR A 29 -9.52 -15.89 10.90
C THR A 29 -9.94 -17.09 11.76
N GLN A 30 -10.80 -17.98 11.26
CA GLN A 30 -11.15 -19.22 11.93
C GLN A 30 -9.93 -20.12 12.17
N LYS A 31 -9.04 -20.26 11.18
CA LYS A 31 -7.78 -21.00 11.34
C LYS A 31 -6.86 -20.37 12.39
N LEU A 32 -6.77 -19.04 12.43
CA LEU A 32 -5.99 -18.34 13.45
C LEU A 32 -6.57 -18.51 14.87
N PHE A 33 -7.91 -18.51 14.99
CA PHE A 33 -8.61 -18.74 16.25
C PHE A 33 -8.43 -20.17 16.76
N GLN A 34 -8.59 -21.18 15.88
CA GLN A 34 -8.32 -22.59 16.18
C GLN A 34 -6.87 -22.86 16.59
N GLN A 35 -5.91 -22.07 16.07
CA GLN A 35 -4.50 -22.12 16.46
C GLN A 35 -4.17 -21.28 17.71
N HIS A 36 -5.18 -20.73 18.40
CA HIS A 36 -5.05 -19.84 19.56
C HIS A 36 -4.17 -18.59 19.32
N LYS A 37 -4.03 -18.16 18.06
CA LYS A 37 -3.22 -16.98 17.67
C LYS A 37 -3.98 -15.66 17.79
N ILE A 38 -5.31 -15.73 17.84
CA ILE A 38 -6.20 -14.59 18.07
C ILE A 38 -7.31 -14.99 19.04
N THR A 39 -7.85 -14.02 19.76
CA THR A 39 -9.02 -14.20 20.62
C THR A 39 -10.32 -14.22 19.79
N GLN A 40 -11.42 -14.68 20.39
CA GLN A 40 -12.74 -14.62 19.74
C GLN A 40 -13.18 -13.18 19.43
N GLY A 41 -12.80 -12.21 20.28
CA GLY A 41 -13.05 -10.78 20.03
C GLY A 41 -12.28 -10.26 18.82
N GLN A 42 -11.01 -10.64 18.68
CA GLN A 42 -10.20 -10.33 17.50
C GLN A 42 -10.76 -11.02 16.24
N GLN A 43 -11.20 -12.28 16.32
CA GLN A 43 -11.83 -12.97 15.20
C GLN A 43 -13.07 -12.22 14.70
N LYS A 44 -13.98 -11.82 15.62
CA LYS A 44 -15.19 -11.04 15.30
C LYS A 44 -14.83 -9.70 14.66
N TYR A 45 -13.86 -8.97 15.21
CA TYR A 45 -13.40 -7.69 14.66
C TYR A 45 -12.79 -7.83 13.25
N LEU A 46 -12.01 -8.88 13.00
CA LEU A 46 -11.42 -9.13 11.68
C LEU A 46 -12.46 -9.49 10.60
N THR A 47 -13.72 -9.74 10.97
CA THR A 47 -14.84 -10.01 10.06
C THR A 47 -16.06 -9.13 10.33
N SER A 48 -15.90 -7.95 10.97
CA SER A 48 -17.02 -7.10 11.39
C SER A 48 -17.48 -6.10 10.33
N ILE A 49 -16.77 -5.98 9.20
CA ILE A 49 -17.01 -4.95 8.18
C ILE A 49 -17.33 -5.60 6.84
N ASP A 50 -18.47 -5.21 6.28
CA ASP A 50 -19.00 -5.74 5.02
C ASP A 50 -18.88 -4.77 3.84
N ASN A 51 -18.53 -3.51 4.10
CA ASN A 51 -18.35 -2.48 3.09
C ASN A 51 -17.19 -2.83 2.13
N ILE A 52 -17.36 -2.48 0.87
CA ILE A 52 -16.33 -2.67 -0.16
C ILE A 52 -15.72 -1.34 -0.61
N PRO A 53 -14.46 -1.34 -1.07
CA PRO A 53 -13.84 -0.12 -1.59
C PRO A 53 -14.64 0.50 -2.73
N THR A 54 -14.68 1.83 -2.74
CA THR A 54 -15.31 2.63 -3.80
C THR A 54 -14.27 3.56 -4.41
N VAL A 55 -14.62 4.27 -5.49
CA VAL A 55 -13.73 5.26 -6.12
C VAL A 55 -14.40 6.61 -6.28
N ARG A 56 -13.58 7.66 -6.17
CA ARG A 56 -13.93 9.06 -6.44
C ARG A 56 -12.94 9.66 -7.44
N GLY A 57 -13.41 10.62 -8.24
CA GLY A 57 -12.56 11.39 -9.15
C GLY A 57 -12.01 12.63 -8.46
N GLN A 58 -10.73 12.93 -8.66
CA GLN A 58 -10.12 14.20 -8.27
C GLN A 58 -9.54 14.89 -9.52
N PRO A 59 -10.03 16.09 -9.91
CA PRO A 59 -9.50 16.81 -11.06
C PRO A 59 -8.12 17.42 -10.74
N LYS A 60 -7.17 17.31 -11.68
CA LYS A 60 -5.88 18.00 -11.62
C LYS A 60 -6.04 19.43 -12.12
N LEU A 61 -6.52 20.31 -11.24
CA LEU A 61 -6.80 21.72 -11.56
C LEU A 61 -5.59 22.51 -12.09
N HIS A 62 -4.37 22.03 -11.83
CA HIS A 62 -3.11 22.61 -12.32
C HIS A 62 -2.72 22.19 -13.74
N LYS A 63 -3.49 21.31 -14.40
CA LYS A 63 -3.24 20.90 -15.79
C LYS A 63 -4.26 21.50 -16.74
N ILE A 64 -3.78 21.92 -17.91
CA ILE A 64 -4.60 22.51 -18.99
C ILE A 64 -5.67 21.52 -19.46
N ASP A 65 -5.35 20.22 -19.52
CA ASP A 65 -6.27 19.13 -19.87
C ASP A 65 -7.34 18.84 -18.79
N LYS A 66 -7.22 19.46 -17.60
CA LYS A 66 -8.01 19.19 -16.39
C LYS A 66 -8.17 17.69 -16.07
N SER A 67 -7.15 16.90 -16.43
CA SER A 67 -7.16 15.44 -16.31
C SER A 67 -7.46 14.98 -14.89
N MET A 68 -8.21 13.89 -14.77
CA MET A 68 -8.77 13.44 -13.50
C MET A 68 -8.07 12.18 -12.98
N THR A 69 -7.64 12.21 -11.72
CA THR A 69 -7.11 11.06 -10.97
C THR A 69 -8.27 10.23 -10.42
N ILE A 70 -8.17 8.91 -10.44
CA ILE A 70 -9.04 8.02 -9.65
C ILE A 70 -8.40 7.82 -8.28
N ILE A 71 -9.19 8.04 -7.23
CA ILE A 71 -8.81 7.80 -5.83
C ILE A 71 -9.68 6.67 -5.29
N THR A 72 -9.07 5.67 -4.67
CA THR A 72 -9.78 4.56 -4.02
C THR A 72 -10.08 4.88 -2.57
N SER A 73 -11.36 5.01 -2.24
CA SER A 73 -11.83 5.05 -0.85
C SER A 73 -11.91 3.63 -0.32
N SER A 74 -10.92 3.23 0.47
CA SER A 74 -10.87 1.91 1.14
C SER A 74 -10.98 1.99 2.67
N ARG A 75 -11.45 3.13 3.22
CA ARG A 75 -11.67 3.28 4.66
C ARG A 75 -12.88 2.48 5.11
N ASP A 76 -12.76 1.85 6.29
CA ASP A 76 -13.82 1.06 6.93
C ASP A 76 -14.46 0.08 5.95
N THR A 77 -13.59 -0.68 5.28
CA THR A 77 -13.95 -1.76 4.34
C THR A 77 -13.61 -3.13 4.91
N ILE A 78 -14.11 -4.17 4.25
CA ILE A 78 -13.86 -5.59 4.54
C ILE A 78 -12.37 -5.96 4.73
N ILE A 79 -11.44 -5.22 4.11
CA ILE A 79 -10.00 -5.41 4.26
C ILE A 79 -9.36 -4.51 5.32
N SER A 80 -10.04 -3.48 5.82
CA SER A 80 -9.48 -2.54 6.81
C SER A 80 -9.01 -3.22 8.11
N PRO A 81 -9.78 -4.11 8.76
CA PRO A 81 -9.35 -4.75 10.02
C PRO A 81 -8.06 -5.58 9.86
N ILE A 82 -7.96 -6.35 8.77
CA ILE A 82 -6.77 -7.18 8.52
C ILE A 82 -5.56 -6.36 8.10
N SER A 83 -5.79 -5.26 7.36
CA SER A 83 -4.76 -4.30 6.96
C SER A 83 -4.19 -3.54 8.16
N GLN A 84 -5.04 -3.15 9.11
CA GLN A 84 -4.63 -2.50 10.36
C GLN A 84 -3.82 -3.47 11.24
N LEU A 85 -4.25 -4.74 11.37
CA LEU A 85 -3.48 -5.77 12.07
C LEU A 85 -2.11 -5.99 11.41
N ALA A 86 -2.07 -6.20 10.09
CA ALA A 86 -0.84 -6.39 9.33
C ALA A 86 0.10 -5.18 9.49
N PHE A 87 -0.42 -3.96 9.38
CA PHE A 87 0.34 -2.72 9.56
C PHE A 87 0.89 -2.60 10.98
N SER A 88 0.12 -2.96 12.01
CA SER A 88 0.57 -2.88 13.41
C SER A 88 1.82 -3.71 13.69
N LEU A 89 1.99 -4.84 12.98
CA LEU A 89 3.12 -5.76 13.08
C LEU A 89 4.36 -5.31 12.31
N ILE A 90 4.24 -4.40 11.32
CA ILE A 90 5.36 -4.00 10.44
C ILE A 90 5.65 -2.50 10.40
N LYS A 91 4.82 -1.66 11.04
CA LYS A 91 4.98 -0.19 11.09
C LYS A 91 6.37 0.26 11.57
N GLU A 92 7.00 -0.52 12.43
CA GLU A 92 8.34 -0.23 12.97
C GLU A 92 9.44 -0.31 11.92
N LEU A 93 9.26 -1.14 10.88
CA LEU A 93 10.26 -1.32 9.82
C LEU A 93 10.54 -0.02 9.04
N ARG A 94 9.60 0.95 9.07
CA ARG A 94 9.77 2.30 8.51
C ARG A 94 10.94 3.06 9.14
N LYS A 95 11.20 2.86 10.44
CA LYS A 95 12.32 3.50 11.17
C LYS A 95 13.70 3.10 10.64
N LEU A 96 13.76 2.06 9.80
CA LEU A 96 14.99 1.43 9.32
C LEU A 96 15.35 1.87 7.89
N ILE A 97 14.64 2.86 7.35
CA ILE A 97 14.90 3.49 6.06
C ILE A 97 16.00 4.55 6.26
N LYS A 98 17.27 4.14 6.11
CA LYS A 98 18.46 4.95 6.46
C LYS A 98 18.70 6.25 5.66
N ARG A 99 17.79 6.64 4.76
CA ARG A 99 17.88 7.85 3.89
C ARG A 99 16.48 8.41 3.61
N ASN A 100 15.73 8.66 4.67
CA ASN A 100 14.39 9.23 4.64
C ASN A 100 14.48 10.74 4.90
N ILE A 101 13.74 11.56 4.14
CA ILE A 101 13.74 13.03 4.26
C ILE A 101 12.57 13.40 5.18
N ILE A 102 12.85 13.47 6.48
CA ILE A 102 11.82 13.53 7.53
C ILE A 102 10.91 14.76 7.39
N ASN A 103 11.43 15.88 6.87
CA ASN A 103 10.66 17.09 6.56
C ASN A 103 11.47 18.05 5.66
N THR A 104 10.82 19.10 5.17
CA THR A 104 11.41 20.15 4.32
C THR A 104 12.61 20.86 4.97
N LYS A 105 12.61 21.08 6.29
CA LYS A 105 13.74 21.70 6.99
C LYS A 105 14.98 20.81 6.91
N ASN A 106 14.82 19.52 7.22
CA ASN A 106 15.87 18.51 7.11
C ASN A 106 16.38 18.37 5.66
N PHE A 107 15.50 18.46 4.65
CA PHE A 107 15.91 18.52 3.25
C PHE A 107 16.85 19.69 2.96
N VAL A 108 16.44 20.91 3.33
CA VAL A 108 17.23 22.13 3.11
C VAL A 108 18.57 22.07 3.87
N GLU A 109 18.58 21.55 5.11
CA GLU A 109 19.81 21.31 5.89
C GLU A 109 20.76 20.27 5.30
N ILE A 110 20.27 19.32 4.49
CA ILE A 110 21.08 18.34 3.78
C ILE A 110 21.64 18.97 2.50
N ILE A 111 20.77 19.57 1.67
CA ILE A 111 21.16 20.13 0.37
C ILE A 111 22.11 21.33 0.52
N SER A 112 21.89 22.20 1.51
CA SER A 112 22.76 23.37 1.75
C SER A 112 24.21 23.03 2.12
N LYS A 113 24.49 21.79 2.54
CA LYS A 113 25.85 21.30 2.86
C LYS A 113 26.56 20.70 1.65
N ILE A 114 25.86 20.51 0.52
CA ILE A 114 26.43 19.95 -0.70
C ILE A 114 27.14 21.08 -1.45
N LYS A 115 28.48 20.98 -1.53
CA LYS A 115 29.27 21.80 -2.45
C LYS A 115 29.22 21.15 -3.84
N LEU A 116 28.96 21.97 -4.86
CA LEU A 116 28.95 21.56 -6.26
C LEU A 116 30.23 22.05 -6.93
N ASP A 117 30.89 21.16 -7.65
CA ASP A 117 32.02 21.52 -8.53
C ASP A 117 31.48 22.07 -9.87
N SER A 118 32.28 22.84 -10.60
CA SER A 118 31.89 23.41 -11.91
C SER A 118 31.57 22.36 -13.00
N ASN A 119 31.90 21.09 -12.75
CA ASN A 119 31.61 19.94 -13.61
C ASN A 119 30.46 19.05 -13.10
N ASP A 120 29.90 19.34 -11.91
CA ASP A 120 28.78 18.58 -11.36
C ASP A 120 27.47 18.94 -12.10
N ASN A 121 26.59 17.95 -12.25
CA ASN A 121 25.32 18.12 -12.94
C ASN A 121 24.17 17.82 -11.98
N LEU A 122 23.16 18.69 -11.94
CA LEU A 122 21.93 18.46 -11.18
C LEU A 122 20.88 17.79 -12.06
N ALA A 123 20.33 16.67 -11.59
CA ALA A 123 19.21 15.99 -12.20
C ALA A 123 18.05 15.87 -11.22
N SER A 124 16.84 16.11 -11.71
CA SER A 124 15.60 15.77 -11.00
C SER A 124 14.91 14.64 -11.76
N LEU A 125 14.46 13.62 -11.04
CA LEU A 125 13.81 12.44 -11.61
C LEU A 125 12.45 12.28 -10.93
N ASP A 126 11.39 12.22 -11.73
CA ASP A 126 10.04 11.90 -11.27
C ASP A 126 9.69 10.45 -11.62
N ILE A 127 8.93 9.79 -10.75
CA ILE A 127 8.48 8.41 -10.96
C ILE A 127 7.07 8.46 -11.54
N SER A 128 6.97 8.18 -12.84
CA SER A 128 5.68 8.02 -13.50
C SER A 128 4.89 6.87 -12.86
N ASP A 129 3.68 7.20 -12.41
CA ASP A 129 2.69 6.23 -11.93
C ASP A 129 3.24 5.24 -10.88
N MET A 130 3.82 5.79 -9.80
CA MET A 130 4.46 5.01 -8.74
C MET A 130 3.57 3.87 -8.22
N PHE A 131 2.28 4.11 -7.98
CA PHE A 131 1.37 3.15 -7.34
C PHE A 131 1.06 1.94 -8.21
N ASN A 132 0.81 2.10 -9.52
CA ASN A 132 0.52 0.99 -10.43
C ASN A 132 1.76 0.11 -10.72
N ASN A 133 2.96 0.67 -10.53
CA ASN A 133 4.24 0.02 -10.81
C ASN A 133 4.93 -0.57 -9.55
N ILE A 134 4.28 -0.56 -8.38
CA ILE A 134 4.86 -1.16 -7.16
C ILE A 134 5.00 -2.69 -7.34
N PRO A 135 6.21 -3.27 -7.17
CA PRO A 135 6.41 -4.71 -7.21
C PRO A 135 5.95 -5.35 -5.89
N VAL A 136 4.64 -5.45 -5.71
CA VAL A 136 3.96 -5.82 -4.44
C VAL A 136 4.57 -7.07 -3.80
N THR A 137 4.72 -8.17 -4.54
CA THR A 137 5.33 -9.42 -4.02
C THR A 137 6.72 -9.19 -3.42
N ARG A 138 7.59 -8.46 -4.13
CA ARG A 138 8.97 -8.20 -3.70
C ARG A 138 9.02 -7.34 -2.44
N ALA A 139 8.13 -6.34 -2.33
CA ALA A 139 8.07 -5.49 -1.15
C ALA A 139 7.52 -6.23 0.09
N ILE A 140 6.58 -7.17 -0.10
CA ILE A 140 6.16 -8.10 0.96
C ILE A 140 7.34 -8.97 1.42
N ASP A 141 8.09 -9.55 0.49
CA ASP A 141 9.25 -10.39 0.82
C ASP A 141 10.33 -9.61 1.57
N ILE A 142 10.58 -8.34 1.20
CA ILE A 142 11.48 -7.45 1.94
C ILE A 142 10.96 -7.18 3.37
N ALA A 143 9.66 -6.94 3.55
CA ALA A 143 9.08 -6.72 4.88
C ALA A 143 9.20 -7.97 5.77
N ILE A 144 8.94 -9.17 5.22
CA ILE A 144 9.06 -10.45 5.94
C ILE A 144 10.53 -10.81 6.21
N TYR A 145 11.46 -10.51 5.29
CA TYR A 145 12.89 -10.69 5.51
C TYR A 145 13.38 -9.83 6.70
N ARG A 146 12.90 -8.59 6.80
CA ARG A 146 13.29 -7.64 7.85
C ARG A 146 12.54 -7.81 9.18
N ARG A 147 11.72 -8.86 9.34
CA ARG A 147 10.84 -9.06 10.51
C ARG A 147 11.54 -8.98 11.87
N GLU A 148 12.78 -9.44 11.96
CA GLU A 148 13.59 -9.43 13.20
C GLU A 148 13.88 -8.01 13.70
N GLN A 149 13.71 -7.00 12.84
CA GLN A 149 13.87 -5.59 13.14
C GLN A 149 12.55 -4.93 13.61
N SER A 150 11.48 -5.71 13.85
CA SER A 150 10.25 -5.25 14.51
C SER A 150 9.97 -6.06 15.78
N THR A 151 9.87 -5.35 16.90
CA THR A 151 9.47 -5.89 18.20
C THR A 151 8.03 -6.38 18.19
N ALA A 152 7.13 -5.64 17.52
CA ALA A 152 5.72 -5.99 17.41
C ALA A 152 5.51 -7.32 16.66
N PHE A 153 6.28 -7.58 15.60
CA PHE A 153 6.28 -8.87 14.92
C PHE A 153 6.87 -9.96 15.83
N ASN A 154 8.09 -9.76 16.35
CA ASN A 154 8.82 -10.77 17.13
C ASN A 154 8.05 -11.23 18.38
N ASN A 155 7.31 -10.32 19.04
CA ASN A 155 6.52 -10.62 20.23
C ASN A 155 5.11 -11.17 19.92
N SER A 156 4.73 -11.28 18.64
CA SER A 156 3.42 -11.80 18.23
C SER A 156 3.41 -13.33 18.10
N LEU A 157 2.23 -13.93 18.23
CA LEU A 157 2.00 -15.37 17.99
C LEU A 157 1.98 -15.74 16.48
N PHE A 158 2.31 -14.80 15.59
CA PHE A 158 2.22 -14.98 14.14
C PHE A 158 3.55 -15.42 13.51
N THR A 159 3.50 -16.45 12.69
CA THR A 159 4.67 -16.92 11.93
C THR A 159 4.93 -16.03 10.71
N LYS A 160 6.14 -16.12 10.12
CA LYS A 160 6.50 -15.46 8.85
C LYS A 160 5.43 -15.68 7.77
N SER A 161 4.92 -16.91 7.64
CA SER A 161 3.89 -17.28 6.67
C SER A 161 2.53 -16.61 6.95
N VAL A 162 2.11 -16.55 8.22
CA VAL A 162 0.84 -15.91 8.60
C VAL A 162 0.89 -14.41 8.30
N VAL A 163 1.94 -13.70 8.71
CA VAL A 163 2.03 -12.24 8.45
C VAL A 163 2.19 -11.96 6.95
N LYS A 164 2.93 -12.82 6.21
CA LYS A 164 2.98 -12.74 4.74
C LYS A 164 1.58 -12.84 4.13
N GLN A 165 0.78 -13.80 4.58
CA GLN A 165 -0.61 -13.99 4.12
C GLN A 165 -1.53 -12.82 4.52
N MET A 166 -1.37 -12.24 5.73
CA MET A 166 -2.11 -11.04 6.15
C MET A 166 -1.83 -9.86 5.21
N ILE A 167 -0.55 -9.58 4.95
CA ILE A 167 -0.13 -8.49 4.07
C ILE A 167 -0.59 -8.75 2.62
N GLN A 168 -0.44 -9.97 2.11
CA GLN A 168 -0.96 -10.35 0.78
C GLN A 168 -2.47 -10.18 0.67
N THR A 169 -3.23 -10.55 1.70
CA THR A 169 -4.70 -10.39 1.74
C THR A 169 -5.09 -8.91 1.81
N SER A 170 -4.29 -8.07 2.47
CA SER A 170 -4.51 -6.63 2.53
C SER A 170 -4.32 -5.98 1.14
N LEU A 171 -3.29 -6.40 0.39
CA LEU A 171 -2.85 -5.71 -0.83
C LEU A 171 -3.41 -6.27 -2.14
N ASN A 172 -3.69 -7.58 -2.23
CA ASN A 172 -4.14 -8.21 -3.48
C ASN A 172 -5.65 -8.03 -3.75
N ASN A 173 -6.36 -7.36 -2.83
CA ASN A 173 -7.79 -7.09 -2.86
C ASN A 173 -8.11 -5.68 -3.41
N SER A 174 -7.48 -5.30 -4.52
CA SER A 174 -7.75 -4.08 -5.29
C SER A 174 -9.08 -4.17 -6.06
N PHE A 175 -10.14 -4.54 -5.36
CA PHE A 175 -11.52 -4.70 -5.82
C PHE A 175 -12.33 -3.45 -5.43
N ILE A 176 -12.93 -2.80 -6.42
CA ILE A 176 -13.67 -1.53 -6.25
C ILE A 176 -15.05 -1.61 -6.90
N ARG A 177 -16.03 -0.89 -6.33
CA ARG A 177 -17.34 -0.67 -6.96
C ARG A 177 -17.49 0.76 -7.48
N PHE A 178 -18.03 0.90 -8.68
CA PHE A 178 -18.41 2.18 -9.31
C PHE A 178 -19.63 1.98 -10.21
N ASN A 179 -20.65 2.83 -10.08
CA ASN A 179 -21.91 2.76 -10.86
C ASN A 179 -22.49 1.33 -10.98
N ASN A 180 -22.59 0.62 -9.86
CA ASN A 180 -23.06 -0.78 -9.74
C ASN A 180 -22.28 -1.83 -10.57
N LYS A 181 -21.14 -1.45 -11.17
CA LYS A 181 -20.14 -2.34 -11.75
C LYS A 181 -18.97 -2.53 -10.79
N TYR A 182 -18.27 -3.65 -10.93
CA TYR A 182 -17.11 -3.99 -10.12
C TYR A 182 -15.87 -4.08 -11.00
N TYR A 183 -14.76 -3.54 -10.49
CA TYR A 183 -13.49 -3.54 -11.21
C TYR A 183 -12.39 -4.04 -10.29
N ARG A 184 -11.41 -4.73 -10.89
CA ARG A 184 -10.18 -5.15 -10.23
C ARG A 184 -8.99 -4.52 -10.92
N GLN A 185 -8.12 -3.88 -10.14
CA GLN A 185 -6.83 -3.37 -10.62
C GLN A 185 -5.89 -4.56 -10.94
N LYS A 186 -5.19 -4.50 -12.07
CA LYS A 186 -4.35 -5.59 -12.59
C LYS A 186 -2.99 -5.69 -11.88
N SER A 187 -2.38 -4.55 -11.56
CA SER A 187 -1.04 -4.47 -10.95
C SER A 187 -0.90 -3.28 -10.01
N GLY A 188 0.13 -3.33 -9.15
CA GLY A 188 0.43 -2.28 -8.19
C GLY A 188 -0.60 -2.19 -7.05
N LEU A 189 -0.76 -0.98 -6.51
CA LEU A 189 -1.67 -0.68 -5.40
C LEU A 189 -2.69 0.41 -5.79
N PRO A 190 -3.89 0.40 -5.20
CA PRO A 190 -4.87 1.45 -5.42
C PRO A 190 -4.42 2.78 -4.78
N MET A 191 -4.58 3.88 -5.52
CA MET A 191 -4.14 5.21 -5.10
C MET A 191 -4.96 5.71 -3.88
N GLU A 192 -4.26 6.18 -2.85
CA GLU A 192 -4.78 6.57 -1.52
C GLU A 192 -5.58 5.49 -0.73
N CYS A 193 -5.36 4.19 -0.96
CA CYS A 193 -5.93 3.17 -0.07
C CYS A 193 -5.27 3.13 1.32
N GLU A 194 -5.96 2.58 2.32
CA GLU A 194 -5.40 2.36 3.67
C GLU A 194 -4.19 1.42 3.66
N CYS A 195 -4.10 0.54 2.67
CA CYS A 195 -2.97 -0.37 2.44
C CYS A 195 -1.75 0.34 1.82
N ASN A 196 -1.84 1.65 1.54
CA ASN A 196 -0.68 2.52 1.33
C ASN A 196 -0.09 3.02 2.65
N ASN A 197 -0.79 2.91 3.78
CA ASN A 197 -0.09 2.60 5.03
C ASN A 197 0.30 1.12 5.02
N ILE A 198 1.44 0.77 5.62
CA ILE A 198 2.45 -0.11 5.03
C ILE A 198 3.34 0.68 4.06
N TYR A 199 3.00 0.76 2.76
CA TYR A 199 3.96 1.14 1.70
C TYR A 199 4.56 2.54 1.75
N ASN A 200 3.79 3.55 2.14
CA ASN A 200 4.23 4.94 2.00
C ASN A 200 5.49 5.22 2.82
N GLY A 201 6.54 5.57 2.07
CA GLY A 201 7.93 5.77 2.51
C GLY A 201 8.71 6.55 1.44
N GLU A 202 8.16 7.72 1.09
CA GLU A 202 8.79 8.89 0.44
C GLU A 202 9.34 8.82 -1.00
N THR A 203 8.98 9.86 -1.76
CA THR A 203 9.60 10.30 -3.01
C THR A 203 11.05 10.72 -2.79
N LYS A 204 11.96 10.33 -3.70
CA LYS A 204 13.39 10.65 -3.60
C LYS A 204 13.81 11.69 -4.63
N VAL A 205 14.41 12.78 -4.15
CA VAL A 205 15.30 13.62 -4.95
C VAL A 205 16.70 13.01 -4.89
N GLY A 206 17.37 12.81 -6.02
CA GLY A 206 18.66 12.13 -6.10
C GLY A 206 19.66 12.87 -6.98
N ILE A 207 20.77 13.31 -6.38
CA ILE A 207 21.91 13.90 -7.08
C ILE A 207 22.86 12.77 -7.50
N TRP A 208 23.29 12.77 -8.77
CA TRP A 208 24.17 11.75 -9.34
C TRP A 208 25.55 12.35 -9.64
N LYS A 209 26.60 11.89 -8.94
CA LYS A 209 27.98 12.19 -9.34
C LYS A 209 28.44 11.11 -10.33
N ARG A 210 28.78 11.52 -11.55
CA ARG A 210 29.21 10.63 -12.64
C ARG A 210 30.59 10.09 -12.31
N MET A 211 30.69 8.83 -11.87
CA MET A 211 31.96 8.13 -11.82
C MET A 211 32.50 8.02 -13.25
N LYS A 212 33.75 8.43 -13.44
CA LYS A 212 34.54 8.18 -14.65
C LYS A 212 35.17 6.80 -14.54
#